data_AF-A0AAD7ZAL3-F1
#
_entry.id   AF-A0AAD7ZAL3-F1
#
_cell.length_a   1.000
_cell.length_b   1.000
_cell.length_c   1.000
_cell.angle_alpha   90.00
_cell.angle_beta   90.00
_cell.angle_gamma   90.00
#
_symmetry.space_group_name_H-M   'P 1'
#
loop_
_entity.id
_entity.type
_entity.pdbx_description
1 polymer ?
#
loop_
_entity_poly.entity_id
_entity_poly.type
_entity_poly.pdbx_seq_one_letter_code
_entity_poly.pdbx_strand_id
1 'polypeptide(L)'
;MYEILKRFQENGNIDEDNYDDDKENLDSDDDENVPDLQERLANVNLDDADSVWEKLTSAEKKEFEELLQSGDASELVTPWEPWWLYRKQKVLVEDVENNESTKFNYEALCPPLNKNILSLSQISKTTPSPNVKYNIINVLAAYCYTARFFNGEHHSVPSESSSIIATLSSNLRDNHTYDSSVIAIDAVAHEAINCAGISGSPESISCMKNDIECVLNGPEEQNYNFYLLAALSDIHKLFTEAKMTNE
;
A
#
# COMPACT_ATOMS: atom_id res chain seq x y z
N MET A 1 10.12 -8.09 5.18
CA MET A 1 10.32 -8.93 6.39
C MET A 1 11.61 -8.61 7.14
N TYR A 2 12.78 -8.56 6.48
CA TYR A 2 14.06 -8.24 7.15
C TYR A 2 14.07 -6.92 7.93
N GLU A 3 13.47 -5.84 7.39
CA GLU A 3 13.38 -4.56 8.11
C GLU A 3 12.44 -4.61 9.32
N ILE A 4 11.38 -5.44 9.26
CA ILE A 4 10.46 -5.66 10.37
C ILE A 4 11.18 -6.41 11.50
N LEU A 5 11.96 -7.44 11.14
CA LEU A 5 12.81 -8.19 12.09
C LEU A 5 13.88 -7.31 12.74
N LYS A 6 14.51 -6.41 11.98
CA LYS A 6 15.49 -5.46 12.52
C LYS A 6 14.87 -4.50 13.53
N ARG A 7 13.67 -3.98 13.26
CA ARG A 7 12.95 -3.09 14.20
C ARG A 7 12.47 -3.80 15.45
N PHE A 8 12.03 -5.05 15.32
CA PHE A 8 11.68 -5.89 16.47
C PHE A 8 12.87 -6.00 17.44
N GLN A 9 14.07 -6.24 16.92
CA GLN A 9 15.30 -6.34 17.71
C GLN A 9 15.75 -4.99 18.29
N GLU A 10 15.52 -3.88 17.59
CA GLU A 10 15.83 -2.52 18.08
C GLU A 10 14.87 -2.07 19.19
N ASN A 11 13.58 -2.45 19.12
CA ASN A 11 12.58 -2.10 20.14
C ASN A 11 12.68 -2.97 21.41
N GLY A 12 13.22 -4.19 21.32
CA GLY A 12 13.53 -5.02 22.49
C GLY A 12 14.72 -4.54 23.34
N ASN A 13 15.39 -3.46 22.93
CA ASN A 13 16.63 -2.94 23.53
C ASN A 13 16.45 -1.56 24.20
N ILE A 14 15.20 -1.15 24.46
CA ILE A 14 14.87 0.15 25.06
C ILE A 14 14.29 -0.10 26.47
N ASP A 15 15.18 -0.15 27.47
CA ASP A 15 14.99 0.41 28.82
C ASP A 15 16.02 -0.18 29.82
N GLU A 16 17.31 0.05 29.59
CA GLU A 16 18.32 0.01 30.66
C GLU A 16 18.64 1.44 31.07
N ASP A 17 17.80 2.07 31.92
CA ASP A 17 18.22 3.17 32.81
C ASP A 17 17.07 3.60 33.75
N ASN A 18 16.73 2.77 34.74
CA ASN A 18 16.27 3.27 36.05
C ASN A 18 16.34 2.19 37.13
N TYR A 19 17.23 2.38 38.10
CA TYR A 19 17.25 1.60 39.34
C TYR A 19 16.09 2.04 40.23
N ASP A 20 15.13 1.16 40.52
CA ASP A 20 14.59 1.06 41.88
C ASP A 20 14.06 -0.35 42.19
N ASP A 21 14.25 -0.70 43.45
CA ASP A 21 14.22 -2.01 44.10
C ASP A 21 12.80 -2.60 44.25
N ASP A 22 12.42 -3.56 43.40
CA ASP A 22 11.38 -4.55 43.70
C ASP A 22 11.61 -5.82 42.86
N LYS A 23 12.36 -6.77 43.45
CA LYS A 23 12.55 -8.12 42.90
C LYS A 23 11.24 -8.93 42.99
N GLU A 24 10.38 -8.80 41.99
CA GLU A 24 9.61 -9.94 41.53
C GLU A 24 10.41 -10.64 40.42
N ASN A 25 10.92 -11.83 40.73
CA ASN A 25 11.52 -12.74 39.77
C ASN A 25 10.51 -13.05 38.66
N LEU A 26 10.58 -12.31 37.56
CA LEU A 26 10.20 -12.82 36.26
C LEU A 26 11.43 -13.57 35.76
N ASP A 27 11.42 -14.91 35.86
CA ASP A 27 12.37 -15.78 35.17
C ASP A 27 12.18 -15.56 33.65
N SER A 28 12.82 -14.51 33.13
CA SER A 28 13.31 -14.53 31.76
C SER A 28 14.53 -15.44 31.81
N ASP A 29 14.28 -16.75 31.67
CA ASP A 29 15.32 -17.71 31.28
C ASP A 29 15.78 -17.33 29.86
N ASP A 30 16.56 -16.26 29.77
CA ASP A 30 17.54 -16.08 28.70
C ASP A 30 18.53 -17.23 28.91
N ASP A 31 18.24 -18.35 28.26
CA ASP A 31 19.15 -19.47 28.18
C ASP A 31 20.39 -18.94 27.43
N GLU A 32 21.40 -18.48 28.19
CA GLU A 32 22.63 -17.79 27.73
C GLU A 32 23.42 -18.56 26.64
N ASN A 33 22.95 -19.76 26.27
CA ASN A 33 23.50 -20.62 25.22
C ASN A 33 22.73 -20.59 23.89
N VAL A 34 21.65 -19.82 23.77
CA VAL A 34 20.92 -19.68 22.49
C VAL A 34 21.58 -18.56 21.67
N PRO A 35 22.10 -18.84 20.47
CA PRO A 35 22.67 -17.81 19.60
C PRO A 35 21.64 -16.72 19.26
N ASP A 36 22.12 -15.51 18.98
CA ASP A 36 21.29 -14.38 18.62
C ASP A 36 20.33 -14.72 17.46
N LEU A 37 19.15 -14.13 17.47
CA LEU A 37 18.10 -14.39 16.48
C LEU A 37 18.60 -14.10 15.06
N GLN A 38 19.42 -13.06 14.88
CA GLN A 38 20.01 -12.70 13.60
C GLN A 38 20.90 -13.82 13.05
N GLU A 39 21.67 -14.49 13.90
CA GLU A 39 22.53 -15.62 13.50
C GLU A 39 21.70 -16.84 13.11
N ARG A 40 20.59 -17.10 13.83
CA ARG A 40 19.68 -18.22 13.55
C ARG A 40 18.89 -18.04 12.25
N LEU A 41 18.56 -16.80 11.90
CA LEU A 41 17.81 -16.46 10.67
C LEU A 41 18.71 -16.19 9.44
N ALA A 42 20.04 -16.10 9.61
CA ALA A 42 20.96 -15.69 8.55
C ALA A 42 20.90 -16.53 7.25
N ASN A 43 20.52 -17.82 7.34
CA ASN A 43 20.41 -18.72 6.18
C ASN A 43 18.97 -19.21 5.94
N VAL A 44 17.98 -18.55 6.52
CA VAL A 44 16.58 -18.93 6.40
C VAL A 44 15.95 -18.15 5.26
N ASN A 45 15.14 -18.82 4.45
CA ASN A 45 14.31 -18.13 3.48
C ASN A 45 13.23 -17.34 4.22
N LEU A 46 13.35 -16.02 4.25
CA LEU A 46 12.39 -15.15 4.93
C LEU A 46 11.00 -15.12 4.24
N ASP A 47 10.92 -15.54 2.98
CA ASP A 47 9.62 -15.63 2.30
C ASP A 47 8.85 -16.92 2.66
N ASP A 48 9.47 -17.83 3.43
CA ASP A 48 8.85 -19.03 3.94
C ASP A 48 8.55 -18.87 5.44
N ALA A 49 7.31 -18.47 5.73
CA ALA A 49 6.85 -18.20 7.09
C ALA A 49 7.00 -19.41 8.03
N ASP A 50 6.81 -20.63 7.52
CA ASP A 50 6.94 -21.85 8.32
C ASP A 50 8.41 -22.08 8.69
N SER A 51 9.34 -21.90 7.73
CA SER A 51 10.78 -21.98 7.98
C SER A 51 11.27 -20.95 8.99
N VAL A 52 10.74 -19.72 8.95
CA VAL A 52 11.06 -18.67 9.94
C VAL A 52 10.50 -19.05 11.31
N TRP A 53 9.24 -19.51 11.36
CA TRP A 53 8.57 -19.89 12.60
C TRP A 53 9.26 -21.06 13.30
N GLU A 54 9.74 -22.06 12.58
CA GLU A 54 10.49 -23.19 13.14
C GLU A 54 11.81 -22.78 13.81
N LYS A 55 12.38 -21.65 13.39
CA LYS A 55 13.65 -21.16 13.89
C LYS A 55 13.53 -20.31 15.14
N LEU A 56 12.33 -19.85 15.50
CA LEU A 56 12.03 -19.10 16.71
C LEU A 56 11.96 -20.00 17.96
N THR A 57 12.40 -19.49 19.11
CA THR A 57 12.26 -20.15 20.41
C THR A 57 10.81 -20.11 20.89
N SER A 58 10.48 -20.92 21.89
CA SER A 58 9.16 -20.90 22.53
C SER A 58 8.83 -19.55 23.15
N ALA A 59 9.84 -18.82 23.66
CA ALA A 59 9.69 -17.50 24.26
C ALA A 59 9.39 -16.44 23.17
N GLU A 60 10.19 -16.40 22.10
CA GLU A 60 10.01 -15.48 20.96
C GLU A 60 8.64 -15.68 20.28
N LYS A 61 8.16 -16.93 20.17
CA LYS A 61 6.81 -17.23 19.65
C LYS A 61 5.72 -16.66 20.55
N LYS A 62 5.88 -16.80 21.86
CA LYS A 62 4.91 -16.31 22.85
C LYS A 62 4.89 -14.79 22.86
N GLU A 63 6.04 -14.14 22.76
CA GLU A 63 6.14 -12.68 22.62
C GLU A 63 5.44 -12.19 21.34
N PHE A 64 5.65 -12.85 20.20
CA PHE A 64 4.95 -12.52 18.96
C PHE A 64 3.43 -12.71 19.09
N GLU A 65 2.97 -13.80 19.71
CA GLU A 65 1.54 -14.02 19.99
C GLU A 65 0.94 -12.95 20.91
N GLU A 66 1.70 -12.51 21.92
CA GLU A 66 1.30 -11.43 22.83
C GLU A 66 1.22 -10.08 22.09
N LEU A 67 2.16 -9.78 21.21
CA LEU A 67 2.13 -8.58 20.36
C LEU A 67 0.97 -8.58 19.36
N LEU A 68 0.58 -9.76 18.85
CA LEU A 68 -0.62 -9.90 18.02
C LEU A 68 -1.90 -9.66 18.83
N GLN A 69 -1.92 -10.07 20.10
CA GLN A 69 -3.06 -9.87 20.99
C GLN A 69 -3.17 -8.43 21.50
N SER A 70 -2.04 -7.75 21.73
CA SER A 70 -2.03 -6.35 22.15
C SER A 70 -2.38 -5.39 21.01
N GLY A 71 -2.12 -5.79 19.75
CA GLY A 71 -2.35 -4.97 18.56
C GLY A 71 -1.13 -4.11 18.17
N ASP A 72 -0.06 -4.15 18.96
CA ASP A 72 1.16 -3.36 18.77
C ASP A 72 2.00 -3.87 17.59
N ALA A 73 1.74 -5.09 17.11
CA ALA A 73 2.39 -5.64 15.92
C ALA A 73 2.22 -4.76 14.67
N SER A 74 1.19 -3.91 14.63
CA SER A 74 0.96 -2.95 13.54
C SER A 74 2.02 -1.82 13.49
N GLU A 75 2.64 -1.47 14.63
CA GLU A 75 3.68 -0.43 14.71
C GLU A 75 5.01 -0.86 14.10
N LEU A 76 5.23 -2.17 13.96
CA LEU A 76 6.45 -2.73 13.37
C LEU A 76 6.51 -2.55 11.85
N VAL A 77 5.35 -2.36 11.20
CA VAL A 77 5.25 -2.18 9.76
C VAL A 77 5.35 -0.69 9.41
N THR A 78 6.33 -0.31 8.59
CA THR A 78 6.36 1.06 8.06
C THR A 78 5.11 1.30 7.22
N PRO A 79 4.30 2.33 7.52
CA PRO A 79 3.22 2.70 6.63
C PRO A 79 3.82 3.13 5.29
N TRP A 80 3.32 2.56 4.21
CA TRP A 80 3.65 2.99 2.86
C TRP A 80 3.07 4.36 2.61
N GLU A 81 3.90 5.25 2.08
CA GLU A 81 3.46 6.55 1.58
C GLU A 81 3.07 6.43 0.10
N PRO A 82 1.77 6.61 -0.23
CA PRO A 82 1.36 6.52 -1.61
C PRO A 82 1.96 7.64 -2.47
N TRP A 83 2.47 7.27 -3.63
CA TRP A 83 3.13 8.18 -4.57
C TRP A 83 2.23 9.35 -5.02
N TRP A 84 0.90 9.18 -4.98
CA TRP A 84 -0.04 10.23 -5.36
C TRP A 84 -0.18 11.35 -4.32
N LEU A 85 0.32 11.17 -3.09
CA LEU A 85 0.30 12.23 -2.07
C LEU A 85 1.31 13.34 -2.38
N TYR A 86 2.35 13.05 -3.16
CA TYR A 86 3.38 14.03 -3.47
C TYR A 86 2.84 15.13 -4.40
N ARG A 87 3.18 16.37 -4.07
CA ARG A 87 2.87 17.56 -4.87
C ARG A 87 4.15 18.33 -5.12
N LYS A 88 4.36 18.74 -6.36
CA LYS A 88 5.48 19.62 -6.69
C LYS A 88 5.19 21.00 -6.13
N GLN A 89 5.97 21.41 -5.14
CA GLN A 89 5.84 22.73 -4.54
C GLN A 89 6.24 23.79 -5.57
N LYS A 90 5.37 24.79 -5.80
CA LYS A 90 5.73 25.97 -6.57
C LYS A 90 6.82 26.73 -5.80
N VAL A 91 8.05 26.67 -6.26
CA VAL A 91 9.14 27.51 -5.75
C VAL A 91 8.83 28.95 -6.19
N LEU A 92 8.39 29.79 -5.25
CA LEU A 92 7.99 31.17 -5.52
C LEU A 92 9.17 32.15 -5.54
N VAL A 93 10.33 31.74 -5.02
CA VAL A 93 11.57 32.50 -5.00
C VAL A 93 12.71 31.56 -5.35
N GLU A 94 13.40 31.84 -6.46
CA GLU A 94 14.54 31.08 -6.96
C GLU A 94 15.81 31.90 -6.70
N ASP A 95 16.76 31.33 -5.94
CA ASP A 95 18.06 31.97 -5.70
C ASP A 95 18.90 31.94 -6.99
N VAL A 96 19.38 33.10 -7.41
CA VAL A 96 20.11 33.31 -8.69
C VAL A 96 21.39 32.45 -8.80
N GLU A 97 21.91 31.94 -7.69
CA GLU A 97 23.17 31.19 -7.62
C GLU A 97 22.99 29.67 -7.39
N ASN A 98 21.80 29.19 -7.04
CA ASN A 98 21.51 27.77 -6.79
C ASN A 98 20.57 27.20 -7.85
N ASN A 99 21.13 26.94 -9.03
CA ASN A 99 20.46 26.25 -10.15
C ASN A 99 20.20 24.74 -9.88
N GLU A 100 20.37 24.29 -8.64
CA GLU A 100 20.15 22.92 -8.16
C GLU A 100 19.29 22.89 -6.89
N SER A 101 18.30 23.78 -6.76
CA SER A 101 17.19 23.50 -5.84
C SER A 101 16.52 22.21 -6.32
N THR A 102 16.80 21.13 -5.59
CA THR A 102 16.41 19.74 -5.86
C THR A 102 14.99 19.64 -6.41
N LYS A 103 14.87 19.56 -7.74
CA LYS A 103 13.62 19.23 -8.42
C LYS A 103 13.29 17.80 -8.05
N PHE A 104 12.52 17.63 -6.99
CA PHE A 104 12.02 16.33 -6.58
C PHE A 104 11.29 15.70 -7.77
N ASN A 105 11.80 14.57 -8.25
CA ASN A 105 11.30 13.94 -9.46
C ASN A 105 10.16 12.98 -9.09
N TYR A 106 8.92 13.50 -9.09
CA TYR A 106 7.73 12.68 -8.84
C TYR A 106 7.61 11.50 -9.82
N GLU A 107 8.18 11.58 -11.02
CA GLU A 107 8.16 10.51 -12.00
C GLU A 107 8.95 9.27 -11.53
N ALA A 108 9.96 9.45 -10.68
CA ALA A 108 10.77 8.35 -10.15
C ALA A 108 10.03 7.51 -9.10
N LEU A 109 9.02 8.09 -8.44
CA LEU A 109 8.21 7.40 -7.43
C LEU A 109 6.93 6.78 -8.01
N CYS A 110 6.53 7.23 -9.19
CA CYS A 110 5.31 6.77 -9.83
C CYS A 110 5.56 5.48 -10.61
N PRO A 111 4.54 4.62 -10.73
CA PRO A 111 4.58 3.50 -11.67
C PRO A 111 4.88 3.96 -13.10
N PRO A 112 5.58 3.13 -13.89
CA PRO A 112 5.94 3.47 -15.26
C PRO A 112 4.69 3.62 -16.13
N LEU A 113 4.61 4.74 -16.85
CA LEU A 113 3.53 4.99 -17.79
C LEU A 113 3.57 4.02 -18.97
N ASN A 114 2.40 3.55 -19.37
CA ASN A 114 2.27 2.79 -20.61
C ASN A 114 2.54 3.72 -21.81
N LYS A 115 3.43 3.29 -22.71
CA LYS A 115 3.84 4.09 -23.88
C LYS A 115 2.79 4.08 -25.01
N ASN A 116 1.86 3.13 -25.00
CA ASN A 116 0.92 2.88 -26.09
C ASN A 116 -0.53 3.20 -25.69
N ILE A 117 -0.78 4.42 -25.21
CA ILE A 117 -2.13 4.87 -24.85
C ILE A 117 -2.78 5.48 -26.10
N LEU A 118 -3.70 4.74 -26.71
CA LEU A 118 -4.48 5.21 -27.86
C LEU A 118 -5.56 6.19 -27.42
N SER A 119 -5.86 7.18 -28.26
CA SER A 119 -7.00 8.07 -28.00
C SER A 119 -8.32 7.32 -28.17
N LEU A 120 -9.36 7.72 -27.43
CA LEU A 120 -10.68 7.09 -27.56
C LEU A 120 -11.23 7.15 -29.00
N SER A 121 -10.91 8.22 -29.75
CA SER A 121 -11.26 8.37 -31.16
C SER A 121 -10.58 7.37 -32.09
N GLN A 122 -9.43 6.82 -31.69
CA GLN A 122 -8.73 5.76 -32.43
C GLN A 122 -9.32 4.38 -32.12
N ILE A 123 -9.91 4.20 -30.93
CA ILE A 123 -10.45 2.91 -30.47
C ILE A 123 -11.92 2.73 -30.89
N SER A 124 -12.71 3.81 -30.86
CA SER A 124 -14.15 3.76 -31.15
C SER A 124 -14.57 4.87 -32.11
N LYS A 125 -15.45 4.52 -33.05
CA LYS A 125 -16.12 5.48 -33.95
C LYS A 125 -17.33 6.15 -33.29
N THR A 126 -17.81 5.61 -32.17
CA THR A 126 -18.97 6.12 -31.44
C THR A 126 -18.51 7.10 -30.38
N THR A 127 -19.24 8.22 -30.24
CA THR A 127 -18.99 9.20 -29.17
C THR A 127 -19.05 8.49 -27.80
N PRO A 128 -17.98 8.57 -27.00
CA PRO A 128 -17.98 7.97 -25.66
C PRO A 128 -19.09 8.56 -24.79
N SER A 129 -19.64 7.73 -23.91
CA SER A 129 -20.64 8.20 -22.94
C SER A 129 -20.04 9.31 -22.05
N PRO A 130 -20.78 10.40 -21.77
CA PRO A 130 -20.31 11.46 -20.86
C PRO A 130 -20.05 10.94 -19.43
N ASN A 131 -20.59 9.76 -19.11
CA ASN A 131 -20.50 9.11 -17.81
C ASN A 131 -19.26 8.24 -17.63
N VAL A 132 -18.48 8.00 -18.70
CA VAL A 132 -17.29 7.13 -18.64
C VAL A 132 -16.27 7.60 -17.59
N LYS A 133 -16.17 8.91 -17.36
CA LYS A 133 -15.30 9.49 -16.33
C LYS A 133 -15.64 9.02 -14.91
N TYR A 134 -16.91 8.78 -14.60
CA TYR A 134 -17.33 8.31 -13.29
C TYR A 134 -17.04 6.82 -13.11
N ASN A 135 -17.12 6.04 -14.19
CA ASN A 135 -16.69 4.65 -14.20
C ASN A 135 -15.18 4.54 -13.94
N ILE A 136 -14.38 5.42 -14.57
CA ILE A 136 -12.93 5.51 -14.30
C ILE A 136 -12.68 5.84 -12.83
N ILE A 137 -13.43 6.79 -12.24
CA ILE A 137 -13.31 7.12 -10.81
C ILE A 137 -13.63 5.92 -9.92
N ASN A 138 -14.65 5.11 -10.24
CA ASN A 138 -14.96 3.89 -9.50
C ASN A 138 -13.79 2.89 -9.53
N VAL A 139 -13.18 2.68 -10.71
CA VAL A 139 -12.01 1.80 -10.85
C VAL A 139 -10.80 2.33 -10.07
N LEU A 140 -10.55 3.64 -10.13
CA LEU A 140 -9.46 4.27 -9.37
C LEU A 140 -9.67 4.14 -7.87
N ALA A 141 -10.90 4.30 -7.37
CA ALA A 141 -11.21 4.15 -5.95
C ALA A 141 -10.92 2.73 -5.46
N ALA A 142 -11.33 1.72 -6.23
CA ALA A 142 -11.00 0.32 -5.94
C ALA A 142 -9.48 0.08 -5.94
N TYR A 143 -8.75 0.64 -6.90
CA TYR A 143 -7.29 0.54 -6.95
C TYR A 143 -6.60 1.22 -5.77
N CYS A 144 -6.95 2.47 -5.43
CA CYS A 144 -6.32 3.19 -4.31
C CYS A 144 -6.55 2.46 -2.98
N TYR A 145 -7.78 1.93 -2.78
CA TYR A 145 -8.08 1.10 -1.63
C TYR A 145 -7.20 -0.15 -1.60
N THR A 146 -7.10 -0.87 -2.72
CA THR A 146 -6.32 -2.12 -2.82
C THR A 146 -4.85 -1.89 -2.55
N ALA A 147 -4.26 -0.84 -3.14
CA ALA A 147 -2.86 -0.50 -2.92
C ALA A 147 -2.58 -0.15 -1.46
N ARG A 148 -3.49 0.56 -0.78
CA ARG A 148 -3.37 0.81 0.67
C ARG A 148 -3.56 -0.46 1.50
N PHE A 149 -4.50 -1.32 1.12
CA PHE A 149 -4.76 -2.59 1.79
C PHE A 149 -3.51 -3.48 1.82
N PHE A 150 -2.73 -3.48 0.73
CA PHE A 150 -1.44 -4.17 0.65
C PHE A 150 -0.23 -3.31 1.03
N ASN A 151 -0.44 -2.13 1.61
CA ASN A 151 0.64 -1.23 2.00
C ASN A 151 1.68 -0.99 0.88
N GLY A 152 1.20 -0.77 -0.36
CA GLY A 152 2.02 -0.53 -1.54
C GLY A 152 2.56 -1.78 -2.26
N GLU A 153 2.37 -2.97 -1.68
CA GLU A 153 2.90 -4.24 -2.18
C GLU A 153 1.89 -5.02 -3.05
N HIS A 154 0.92 -4.33 -3.67
CA HIS A 154 -0.14 -4.99 -4.44
C HIS A 154 0.39 -5.81 -5.65
N HIS A 155 1.58 -5.49 -6.16
CA HIS A 155 2.24 -6.27 -7.21
C HIS A 155 2.87 -7.58 -6.73
N SER A 156 3.10 -7.74 -5.42
CA SER A 156 3.65 -8.97 -4.84
C SER A 156 2.63 -10.10 -4.82
N VAL A 157 1.33 -9.77 -4.89
CA VAL A 157 0.19 -10.70 -4.94
C VAL A 157 -0.79 -10.29 -6.06
N PRO A 158 -0.39 -10.36 -7.34
CA PRO A 158 -1.11 -9.72 -8.43
C PRO A 158 -2.50 -10.32 -8.66
N SER A 159 -2.68 -11.62 -8.43
CA SER A 159 -3.96 -12.32 -8.59
C SER A 159 -4.98 -11.84 -7.54
N GLU A 160 -4.57 -11.81 -6.28
CA GLU A 160 -5.37 -11.38 -5.13
C GLU A 160 -5.69 -9.89 -5.24
N SER A 161 -4.71 -9.05 -5.56
CA SER A 161 -4.91 -7.62 -5.78
C SER A 161 -5.90 -7.35 -6.92
N SER A 162 -5.79 -8.08 -8.03
CA SER A 162 -6.73 -7.94 -9.15
C SER A 162 -8.13 -8.38 -8.78
N SER A 163 -8.26 -9.46 -8.01
CA SER A 163 -9.53 -9.96 -7.49
C SER A 163 -10.19 -8.95 -6.55
N ILE A 164 -9.43 -8.30 -5.67
CA ILE A 164 -9.92 -7.23 -4.79
C ILE A 164 -10.39 -6.03 -5.60
N ILE A 165 -9.62 -5.55 -6.58
CA ILE A 165 -10.04 -4.44 -7.45
C ILE A 165 -11.35 -4.78 -8.17
N ALA A 166 -11.45 -5.98 -8.75
CA ALA A 166 -12.67 -6.43 -9.43
C ALA A 166 -13.85 -6.58 -8.46
N THR A 167 -13.61 -7.04 -7.23
CA THR A 167 -14.63 -7.18 -6.20
C THR A 167 -15.14 -5.81 -5.75
N LEU A 168 -14.26 -4.84 -5.54
CA LEU A 168 -14.63 -3.51 -5.07
C LEU A 168 -15.24 -2.62 -6.16
N SER A 169 -14.85 -2.82 -7.41
CA SER A 169 -15.35 -2.05 -8.55
C SER A 169 -16.57 -2.72 -9.19
N SER A 170 -17.77 -2.26 -8.84
CA SER A 170 -18.99 -2.72 -9.53
C SER A 170 -19.01 -2.35 -11.03
N ASN A 171 -18.22 -1.35 -11.45
CA ASN A 171 -18.03 -1.07 -12.87
C ASN A 171 -17.32 -2.23 -13.59
N LEU A 172 -16.24 -2.77 -13.01
CA LEU A 172 -15.54 -3.92 -13.60
C LEU A 172 -16.34 -5.22 -13.45
N ARG A 173 -16.99 -5.41 -12.31
CA ARG A 173 -17.72 -6.64 -11.97
C ARG A 173 -19.04 -6.78 -12.75
N ASP A 174 -19.84 -5.72 -12.72
CA ASP A 174 -21.26 -5.76 -13.14
C ASP A 174 -21.52 -4.85 -14.35
N ASN A 175 -20.48 -4.21 -14.91
CA ASN A 175 -20.59 -3.18 -15.95
C ASN A 175 -21.53 -2.03 -15.53
N HIS A 176 -21.59 -1.73 -14.22
CA HIS A 176 -22.42 -0.65 -13.69
C HIS A 176 -21.91 0.71 -14.20
N THR A 177 -22.83 1.61 -14.54
CA THR A 177 -22.51 2.96 -15.00
C THR A 177 -22.91 4.00 -13.98
N TYR A 178 -22.01 4.92 -13.66
CA TYR A 178 -22.26 6.00 -12.71
C TYR A 178 -22.49 7.34 -13.40
N ASP A 179 -23.23 8.24 -12.77
CA ASP A 179 -23.49 9.61 -13.23
C ASP A 179 -22.94 10.69 -12.28
N SER A 180 -22.31 10.27 -11.18
CA SER A 180 -21.74 11.12 -10.14
C SER A 180 -20.45 10.52 -9.59
N SER A 181 -19.44 11.36 -9.37
CA SER A 181 -18.18 10.94 -8.75
C SER A 181 -18.39 10.48 -7.30
N VAL A 182 -19.27 11.15 -6.56
CA VAL A 182 -19.56 10.81 -5.15
C VAL A 182 -20.16 9.42 -5.06
N ILE A 183 -21.16 9.12 -5.90
CA ILE A 183 -21.81 7.79 -5.93
C ILE A 183 -20.82 6.71 -6.39
N ALA A 184 -19.97 7.01 -7.38
CA ALA A 184 -18.95 6.08 -7.85
C ALA A 184 -17.96 5.67 -6.75
N ILE A 185 -17.54 6.63 -5.91
CA ILE A 185 -16.61 6.38 -4.80
C ILE A 185 -17.32 5.71 -3.61
N ASP A 186 -18.53 6.17 -3.26
CA ASP A 186 -19.30 5.61 -2.15
C ASP A 186 -19.70 4.15 -2.43
N ALA A 187 -19.91 3.77 -3.70
CA ALA A 187 -20.12 2.38 -4.06
C ALA A 187 -18.91 1.49 -3.71
N VAL A 188 -17.68 1.95 -3.96
CA VAL A 188 -16.46 1.21 -3.55
C VAL A 188 -16.38 1.11 -2.03
N ALA A 189 -16.65 2.21 -1.31
CA ALA A 189 -16.66 2.21 0.14
C ALA A 189 -17.69 1.22 0.70
N HIS A 190 -18.89 1.18 0.11
CA HIS A 190 -19.93 0.22 0.48
C HIS A 190 -19.48 -1.22 0.24
N GLU A 191 -18.86 -1.53 -0.91
CA GLU A 191 -18.32 -2.88 -1.17
C GLU A 191 -17.21 -3.25 -0.18
N ALA A 192 -16.31 -2.33 0.15
CA ALA A 192 -15.21 -2.57 1.10
C ALA A 192 -15.70 -2.88 2.52
N ILE A 193 -16.76 -2.21 2.98
CA ILE A 193 -17.37 -2.49 4.30
C ILE A 193 -18.02 -3.88 4.33
N ASN A 194 -18.66 -4.27 3.23
CA ASN A 194 -19.50 -5.48 3.19
C ASN A 194 -18.75 -6.73 2.71
N CYS A 195 -17.55 -6.59 2.17
CA CYS A 195 -16.78 -7.72 1.67
C CYS A 195 -16.00 -8.40 2.81
N ALA A 196 -16.28 -9.69 3.01
CA ALA A 196 -15.54 -10.52 3.96
C ALA A 196 -14.06 -10.61 3.54
N GLY A 197 -13.15 -10.17 4.42
CA GLY A 197 -11.71 -10.20 4.20
C GLY A 197 -11.05 -8.89 3.76
N ILE A 198 -11.84 -7.88 3.35
CA ILE A 198 -11.32 -6.55 2.95
C ILE A 198 -11.48 -5.50 4.08
N SER A 199 -12.41 -5.75 5.01
CA SER A 199 -12.64 -4.99 6.25
C SER A 199 -12.48 -3.46 6.12
N GLY A 200 -13.46 -2.81 5.49
CA GLY A 200 -13.49 -1.34 5.36
C GLY A 200 -13.68 -0.61 6.69
N SER A 201 -12.60 -0.07 7.26
CA SER A 201 -12.69 0.87 8.39
C SER A 201 -13.06 2.29 7.93
N PRO A 202 -13.68 3.13 8.78
CA PRO A 202 -13.96 4.53 8.46
C PRO A 202 -12.71 5.32 8.03
N GLU A 203 -11.57 5.04 8.65
CA GLU A 203 -10.28 5.66 8.37
C GLU A 203 -9.80 5.25 6.98
N SER A 204 -9.85 3.96 6.66
CA SER A 204 -9.45 3.42 5.35
C SER A 204 -10.28 4.03 4.22
N ILE A 205 -11.58 4.20 4.44
CA ILE A 205 -12.50 4.85 3.48
C ILE A 205 -12.18 6.34 3.33
N SER A 206 -11.87 7.03 4.43
CA SER A 206 -11.49 8.45 4.39
C SER A 206 -10.18 8.64 3.63
N CYS A 207 -9.17 7.80 3.89
CA CYS A 207 -7.92 7.78 3.15
C CYS A 207 -8.14 7.54 1.66
N MET A 208 -8.93 6.53 1.27
CA MET A 208 -9.28 6.27 -0.13
C MET A 208 -9.93 7.49 -0.80
N LYS A 209 -10.86 8.18 -0.13
CA LYS A 209 -11.50 9.39 -0.68
C LYS A 209 -10.48 10.49 -0.94
N ASN A 210 -9.58 10.74 0.02
CA ASN A 210 -8.50 11.71 -0.13
C ASN A 210 -7.50 11.32 -1.23
N ASP A 211 -7.21 10.03 -1.39
CA ASP A 211 -6.33 9.52 -2.45
C ASP A 211 -6.86 9.85 -3.83
N ILE A 212 -8.17 9.69 -4.04
CA ILE A 212 -8.79 9.98 -5.33
C ILE A 212 -8.68 11.45 -5.65
N GLU A 213 -8.89 12.34 -4.68
CA GLU A 213 -8.61 13.77 -4.87
C GLU A 213 -7.13 14.00 -5.21
N CYS A 214 -6.22 13.28 -4.55
CA CYS A 214 -4.79 13.39 -4.80
C CYS A 214 -4.41 12.95 -6.23
N VAL A 215 -4.93 11.82 -6.70
CA VAL A 215 -4.72 11.28 -8.05
C VAL A 215 -5.30 12.20 -9.12
N LEU A 216 -6.52 12.72 -8.93
CA LEU A 216 -7.20 13.55 -9.93
C LEU A 216 -6.59 14.94 -10.10
N ASN A 217 -6.03 15.49 -9.02
CA ASN A 217 -5.36 16.79 -9.04
C ASN A 217 -3.91 16.72 -9.57
N GLY A 218 -3.29 15.53 -9.55
CA GLY A 218 -1.96 15.28 -10.08
C GLY A 218 -0.82 16.07 -9.42
N PRO A 219 0.44 15.83 -9.83
CA PRO A 219 1.62 16.39 -9.15
C PRO A 219 1.66 17.92 -9.18
N GLU A 220 1.15 18.54 -10.25
CA GLU A 220 1.12 19.99 -10.49
C GLU A 220 0.00 20.37 -11.46
N GLU A 221 -0.44 21.63 -11.45
CA GLU A 221 -1.52 22.13 -12.31
C GLU A 221 -1.26 21.91 -13.81
N GLN A 222 0.01 22.03 -14.25
CA GLN A 222 0.40 21.84 -15.64
C GLN A 222 0.34 20.37 -16.09
N ASN A 223 0.42 19.44 -15.16
CA ASN A 223 0.49 18.00 -15.42
C ASN A 223 -0.49 17.20 -14.55
N TYR A 224 -1.69 17.74 -14.35
CA TYR A 224 -2.68 17.18 -13.42
C TYR A 224 -3.13 15.76 -13.79
N ASN A 225 -3.07 15.38 -15.08
CA ASN A 225 -3.44 14.04 -15.53
C ASN A 225 -2.36 12.97 -15.28
N PHE A 226 -1.15 13.34 -14.84
CA PHE A 226 -0.03 12.40 -14.75
C PHE A 226 -0.32 11.24 -13.79
N TYR A 227 -0.81 11.53 -12.58
CA TYR A 227 -1.16 10.51 -11.60
C TYR A 227 -2.33 9.63 -12.04
N LEU A 228 -3.31 10.21 -12.72
CA LEU A 228 -4.38 9.44 -13.35
C LEU A 228 -3.83 8.41 -14.35
N LEU A 229 -2.93 8.84 -15.24
CA LEU A 229 -2.31 7.95 -16.23
C LEU A 229 -1.39 6.90 -15.58
N ALA A 230 -0.67 7.28 -14.53
CA ALA A 230 0.17 6.36 -13.76
C ALA A 230 -0.66 5.27 -13.09
N ALA A 231 -1.73 5.63 -12.38
CA ALA A 231 -2.65 4.68 -11.76
C ALA A 231 -3.27 3.72 -12.79
N LEU A 232 -3.79 4.24 -13.91
CA LEU A 232 -4.39 3.38 -14.95
C LEU A 232 -3.36 2.48 -15.64
N SER A 233 -2.12 2.96 -15.83
CA SER A 233 -1.02 2.15 -16.35
C SER A 233 -0.64 1.03 -15.39
N ASP A 234 -0.63 1.33 -14.10
CA ASP A 234 -0.32 0.37 -13.04
C ASP A 234 -1.40 -0.71 -12.92
N ILE A 235 -2.68 -0.33 -12.93
CA ILE A 235 -3.82 -1.27 -12.97
C ILE A 235 -3.71 -2.20 -14.18
N HIS A 236 -3.40 -1.66 -15.36
CA HIS A 236 -3.23 -2.47 -16.57
C HIS A 236 -2.07 -3.47 -16.41
N LYS A 237 -0.94 -3.03 -15.85
CA LYS A 237 0.22 -3.89 -15.59
C LYS A 237 -0.15 -5.01 -14.60
N LEU A 238 -0.78 -4.65 -13.49
CA LEU A 238 -1.25 -5.57 -12.46
C LEU A 238 -2.18 -6.66 -13.02
N PHE A 239 -3.18 -6.27 -13.82
CA PHE A 239 -4.07 -7.23 -14.48
C PHE A 239 -3.35 -8.12 -15.50
N THR A 240 -2.30 -7.61 -16.14
CA THR A 240 -1.48 -8.40 -17.07
C THR A 240 -0.65 -9.44 -16.31
N GLU A 241 -0.06 -9.06 -15.18
CA GLU A 241 0.70 -9.97 -14.31
C GLU A 241 -0.20 -11.06 -13.72
N ALA A 242 -1.37 -10.68 -13.20
CA ALA A 242 -2.36 -11.62 -12.68
C ALA A 242 -2.81 -12.66 -13.71
N LYS A 243 -2.88 -12.27 -14.99
CA LYS A 243 -3.20 -13.20 -16.07
C LYS A 243 -2.10 -14.24 -16.28
N MET A 244 -0.82 -13.83 -16.21
CA MET A 244 0.32 -14.73 -16.40
C MET A 244 0.49 -15.72 -15.23
N THR A 245 0.11 -15.34 -14.01
CA THR A 245 0.18 -16.23 -12.83
C THR A 245 -0.84 -17.37 -12.88
N ASN A 246 -1.89 -17.24 -13.70
CA ASN A 246 -2.96 -18.25 -13.85
C ASN A 246 -2.75 -19.19 -15.06
N GLU A 247 -1.65 -19.05 -15.80
CA GLU A 247 -1.24 -19.93 -16.92
C GLU A 247 -0.13 -20.90 -16.46
#